data_AF-A0ABD0RIR0-F1
#
_entry.id   AF-A0ABD0RIR0-F1
#
_cell.length_a   1.000
_cell.length_b   1.000
_cell.length_c   1.000
_cell.angle_alpha   90.00
_cell.angle_beta   90.00
_cell.angle_gamma   90.00
#
_symmetry.space_group_name_H-M   'P 1'
#
loop_
_entity.id
_entity.type
_entity.pdbx_description
1 polymer ?
#
loop_
_entity_poly.entity_id
_entity_poly.type
_entity_poly.pdbx_seq_one_letter_code
_entity_poly.pdbx_strand_id
1 'polypeptide(L)'
;RDVSVRQRAADLLYAMCDRSNAKQIVAEMLSYLETADYSIREEMVLKVAILAEKYAVDYSWYVDTILNLIRIAGDYVSEEVWYRVIQIVINRDDVQGYAAKTVFE
;
A
#
# COMPACT_ATOMS: atom_id res chain seq x y z
N ARG A 1 -7.52 6.16 -23.13
CA ARG A 1 -7.02 4.78 -22.91
C ARG A 1 -8.00 4.12 -21.93
N ASP A 2 -8.39 2.87 -22.17
CA ASP A 2 -9.56 2.23 -21.54
C ASP A 2 -9.36 1.94 -20.04
N VAL A 3 -10.20 2.55 -19.20
CA VAL A 3 -10.21 2.41 -17.72
C VAL A 3 -10.46 0.96 -17.31
N SER A 4 -11.34 0.25 -18.03
CA SER A 4 -11.70 -1.14 -17.71
C SER A 4 -10.53 -2.11 -17.92
N VAL A 5 -9.67 -1.85 -18.90
CA VAL A 5 -8.46 -2.65 -19.15
C VAL A 5 -7.46 -2.46 -18.01
N ARG A 6 -7.30 -1.22 -17.52
CA ARG A 6 -6.39 -0.93 -16.40
C ARG A 6 -6.87 -1.57 -15.09
N GLN A 7 -8.17 -1.57 -14.85
CA GLN A 7 -8.75 -2.21 -13.68
C GLN A 7 -8.50 -3.73 -13.69
N ARG A 8 -8.75 -4.39 -14.82
CA ARG A 8 -8.43 -5.82 -15.00
C ARG A 8 -6.94 -6.13 -14.84
N ALA A 9 -6.06 -5.23 -15.28
CA ALA A 9 -4.63 -5.40 -15.06
C ALA A 9 -4.27 -5.32 -13.58
N ALA A 10 -4.86 -4.39 -12.83
CA ALA A 10 -4.67 -4.29 -11.38
C ALA A 10 -5.24 -5.52 -10.63
N ASP A 11 -6.39 -6.05 -11.05
CA ASP A 11 -6.95 -7.32 -10.56
C ASP A 11 -5.98 -8.48 -10.77
N LEU A 12 -5.44 -8.59 -11.98
CA LEU A 12 -4.52 -9.67 -12.33
C LEU A 12 -3.22 -9.57 -11.54
N LEU A 13 -2.64 -8.37 -11.41
CA LEU A 13 -1.43 -8.14 -10.58
C LEU A 13 -1.67 -8.55 -9.13
N TYR A 14 -2.82 -8.17 -8.57
CA TYR A 14 -3.21 -8.59 -7.22
C TYR A 14 -3.32 -10.11 -7.10
N ALA A 15 -3.95 -10.78 -8.06
CA ALA A 15 -4.15 -12.23 -8.05
C ALA A 15 -2.85 -13.04 -8.25
N MET A 16 -1.89 -12.52 -9.03
CA MET A 16 -0.59 -13.15 -9.27
C MET A 16 0.43 -12.86 -8.17
N CYS A 17 0.11 -11.98 -7.22
CA CYS A 17 1.04 -11.58 -6.18
C CYS A 17 1.30 -12.71 -5.18
N ASP A 18 2.57 -13.02 -4.98
CA ASP A 18 3.08 -13.98 -4.02
C ASP A 18 4.28 -13.39 -3.23
N ARG A 19 4.89 -14.19 -2.35
CA ARG A 19 6.00 -13.75 -1.50
C ARG A 19 7.25 -13.35 -2.27
N SER A 20 7.46 -13.88 -3.48
CA SER A 20 8.65 -13.63 -4.29
C SER A 20 8.59 -12.31 -5.05
N ASN A 21 7.38 -11.83 -5.38
CA ASN A 21 7.17 -10.67 -6.24
C ASN A 21 6.41 -9.52 -5.56
N ALA A 22 5.96 -9.67 -4.31
CA ALA A 22 5.16 -8.68 -3.59
C ALA A 22 5.74 -7.26 -3.59
N LYS A 23 7.03 -7.11 -3.29
CA LYS A 23 7.68 -5.79 -3.27
C LYS A 23 7.62 -5.09 -4.63
N GLN A 24 7.83 -5.84 -5.71
CA GLN A 24 7.80 -5.31 -7.07
C GLN A 24 6.37 -4.93 -7.48
N ILE A 25 5.40 -5.83 -7.25
CA ILE A 25 3.99 -5.58 -7.60
C ILE A 25 3.44 -4.37 -6.85
N VAL A 26 3.70 -4.28 -5.54
CA VAL A 26 3.27 -3.14 -4.72
C VAL A 26 3.88 -1.84 -5.23
N ALA A 27 5.17 -1.83 -5.58
CA ALA A 27 5.83 -0.64 -6.13
C ALA A 27 5.22 -0.19 -7.47
N GLU A 28 4.92 -1.13 -8.37
CA GLU A 28 4.25 -0.84 -9.64
C GLU A 28 2.82 -0.32 -9.43
N MET A 29 2.07 -0.90 -8.47
CA MET A 29 0.73 -0.43 -8.13
C MET A 29 0.76 0.98 -7.54
N LEU A 30 1.72 1.30 -6.66
CA LEU A 30 1.90 2.65 -6.11
C LEU A 30 2.28 3.67 -7.20
N SER A 31 3.20 3.31 -8.09
CA SER A 31 3.59 4.14 -9.23
C SER A 31 2.39 4.45 -10.15
N TYR A 32 1.57 3.44 -10.44
CA TYR A 32 0.36 3.64 -11.24
C TYR A 32 -0.67 4.51 -10.51
N LEU A 33 -0.80 4.38 -9.18
CA LEU A 33 -1.77 5.13 -8.37
C LEU A 33 -1.63 6.65 -8.50
N GLU A 34 -0.41 7.17 -8.67
CA GLU A 34 -0.15 8.62 -8.84
C GLU A 34 -0.88 9.22 -10.05
N THR A 35 -1.07 8.42 -11.11
CA THR A 35 -1.71 8.85 -12.36
C THR A 35 -3.07 8.18 -12.62
N ALA A 36 -3.52 7.34 -11.68
CA ALA A 36 -4.76 6.59 -11.81
C ALA A 36 -6.00 7.49 -11.72
N ASP A 37 -7.03 7.11 -12.49
CA ASP A 37 -8.35 7.73 -12.47
C ASP A 37 -9.03 7.53 -11.10
N TYR A 38 -9.78 8.53 -10.64
CA TYR A 38 -10.42 8.53 -9.32
C TYR A 38 -11.29 7.31 -9.02
N SER A 39 -11.95 6.76 -10.03
CA SER A 39 -12.83 5.59 -9.90
C SER A 39 -12.11 4.30 -9.54
N ILE A 40 -10.79 4.21 -9.76
CA ILE A 40 -9.99 2.99 -9.49
C ILE A 40 -9.14 3.14 -8.21
N ARG A 41 -8.89 4.38 -7.76
CA ARG A 41 -7.96 4.65 -6.64
C ARG A 41 -8.34 3.94 -5.35
N GLU A 42 -9.61 4.02 -4.95
CA GLU A 42 -10.09 3.41 -3.71
C GLU A 42 -9.84 1.89 -3.68
N GLU A 43 -10.21 1.20 -4.76
CA GLU A 43 -10.01 -0.24 -4.87
C GLU A 43 -8.51 -0.61 -4.89
N MET A 44 -7.68 0.17 -5.58
CA MET A 44 -6.24 -0.04 -5.62
C MET A 44 -5.58 0.18 -4.27
N VAL A 45 -5.98 1.22 -3.54
CA VAL A 45 -5.49 1.52 -2.20
C VAL A 45 -5.72 0.33 -1.27
N LEU A 46 -6.94 -0.21 -1.27
CA LEU A 46 -7.29 -1.39 -0.47
C LEU A 46 -6.43 -2.60 -0.84
N LYS A 47 -6.25 -2.87 -2.14
CA LYS A 47 -5.41 -3.98 -2.62
C LYS A 47 -3.96 -3.83 -2.18
N VAL A 48 -3.37 -2.64 -2.32
CA VAL A 48 -1.99 -2.38 -1.89
C VAL A 48 -1.85 -2.60 -0.38
N ALA A 49 -2.78 -2.10 0.43
CA ALA A 49 -2.76 -2.29 1.88
C ALA A 49 -2.81 -3.78 2.27
N ILE A 50 -3.70 -4.56 1.63
CA ILE A 50 -3.82 -6.00 1.88
C ILE A 50 -2.54 -6.74 1.48
N LEU A 51 -1.98 -6.45 0.31
CA LEU A 51 -0.74 -7.10 -0.16
C LEU A 51 0.45 -6.77 0.74
N ALA A 52 0.57 -5.50 1.16
CA ALA A 52 1.61 -5.05 2.06
C ALA A 52 1.54 -5.81 3.38
N GLU A 53 0.36 -5.89 4.00
CA GLU A 53 0.18 -6.60 5.27
C GLU A 53 0.42 -8.12 5.13
N LYS A 54 -0.09 -8.73 4.07
CA LYS A 54 0.00 -10.17 3.85
C LYS A 54 1.43 -10.66 3.59
N TYR A 55 2.24 -9.86 2.91
CA TYR A 55 3.57 -10.27 2.43
C TYR A 55 4.73 -9.54 3.12
N ALA A 56 4.46 -8.68 4.10
CA ALA A 56 5.49 -8.07 4.92
C ALA A 56 6.27 -9.13 5.71
N VAL A 57 7.56 -9.26 5.38
CA VAL A 57 8.55 -10.00 6.18
C VAL A 57 9.31 -9.04 7.10
N ASP A 58 9.52 -7.82 6.63
CA ASP A 58 10.11 -6.70 7.36
C ASP A 58 9.04 -5.60 7.50
N TYR A 59 8.74 -5.21 8.73
CA TYR A 59 7.71 -4.21 9.00
C TYR A 59 8.17 -2.78 8.68
N SER A 60 9.48 -2.54 8.48
CA SER A 60 9.99 -1.26 7.95
C SER A 60 9.44 -1.03 6.54
N TRP A 61 9.49 -2.06 5.69
CA TRP A 61 8.90 -2.00 4.34
C TRP A 61 7.38 -1.83 4.36
N TYR A 62 6.69 -2.45 5.32
CA TYR A 62 5.25 -2.23 5.51
C TYR A 62 4.95 -0.77 5.84
N VAL A 63 5.66 -0.19 6.82
CA VAL A 63 5.51 1.21 7.23
C VAL A 63 5.76 2.14 6.04
N ASP A 64 6.86 1.96 5.30
CA ASP A 64 7.16 2.77 4.11
C ASP A 64 6.04 2.70 3.07
N THR A 65 5.53 1.50 2.82
CA THR A 65 4.48 1.26 1.84
C THR A 65 3.20 1.97 2.23
N ILE A 66 2.75 1.85 3.49
CA ILE A 66 1.50 2.45 3.94
C ILE A 66 1.63 3.98 4.06
N LEU A 67 2.76 4.50 4.56
CA LEU A 67 2.97 5.95 4.61
C LEU A 67 3.01 6.56 3.20
N ASN A 68 3.66 5.90 2.24
CA ASN A 68 3.64 6.35 0.85
C ASN A 68 2.25 6.25 0.22
N LEU A 69 1.47 5.22 0.57
CA LEU A 69 0.09 5.07 0.11
C LEU A 69 -0.80 6.24 0.61
N ILE A 70 -0.66 6.60 1.89
CA ILE A 70 -1.36 7.75 2.49
C ILE A 70 -0.91 9.06 1.84
N ARG A 71 0.39 9.21 1.57
CA ARG A 71 0.94 10.40 0.89
C ARG A 71 0.35 10.59 -0.51
N ILE A 72 0.18 9.51 -1.28
CA ILE A 72 -0.27 9.56 -2.69
C ILE A 72 -1.79 9.69 -2.79
N ALA A 73 -2.53 8.95 -1.96
CA ALA A 73 -3.96 8.75 -2.14
C ALA A 73 -4.76 8.87 -0.83
N GLY A 74 -4.30 9.70 0.13
CA GLY A 74 -4.88 9.86 1.47
C GLY A 74 -6.41 10.00 1.51
N ASP A 75 -7.00 10.77 0.59
CA ASP A 75 -8.46 10.97 0.51
C ASP A 75 -9.25 9.69 0.19
N TYR A 76 -8.58 8.66 -0.35
CA TYR A 76 -9.15 7.36 -0.71
C TYR A 76 -8.74 6.25 0.27
N VAL A 77 -7.95 6.57 1.29
CA VAL A 77 -7.54 5.61 2.32
C VAL A 77 -8.68 5.45 3.33
N SER A 78 -9.27 4.26 3.37
CA SER A 78 -10.25 3.89 4.40
C SER A 78 -9.64 3.98 5.80
N GLU A 79 -10.48 4.31 6.79
CA GLU A 79 -10.02 4.47 8.17
C GLU A 79 -9.32 3.24 8.72
N GLU A 80 -9.79 2.06 8.31
CA GLU A 80 -9.23 0.77 8.72
C GLU A 80 -7.72 0.66 8.43
N VAL A 81 -7.24 1.25 7.34
CA VAL A 81 -5.83 1.16 6.93
C VAL A 81 -4.95 1.98 7.87
N TRP A 82 -5.35 3.21 8.21
CA TRP A 82 -4.53 4.05 9.08
C TRP A 82 -4.65 3.65 10.56
N TYR A 83 -5.80 3.11 10.99
CA TYR A 83 -5.90 2.44 12.29
C TYR A 83 -4.95 1.24 12.37
N ARG A 84 -4.85 0.46 11.29
CA ARG A 84 -4.02 -0.74 11.25
C ARG A 84 -2.53 -0.43 11.35
N VAL A 85 -2.03 0.57 10.63
CA VAL A 85 -0.61 0.96 10.73
C VAL A 85 -0.27 1.46 12.14
N ILE A 86 -1.15 2.22 12.80
CA ILE A 86 -0.95 2.65 14.19
C ILE A 86 -0.87 1.43 15.11
N GLN A 87 -1.79 0.47 14.97
CA GLN A 87 -1.74 -0.76 15.76
C GLN A 87 -0.44 -1.53 15.56
N ILE A 88 0.05 -1.66 14.32
CA ILE A 88 1.30 -2.36 14.03
C ILE A 88 2.48 -1.65 14.67
N VAL A 89 2.59 -0.32 14.50
CA VAL A 89 3.70 0.46 15.06
C VAL A 89 3.70 0.41 16.59
N ILE A 90 2.55 0.52 17.25
CA ILE A 90 2.46 0.42 18.71
C ILE A 90 2.89 -0.97 19.22
N ASN A 91 2.53 -2.04 18.51
CA ASN A 91 2.83 -3.41 18.94
C ASN A 91 4.24 -3.91 18.54
N ARG A 92 5.04 -3.10 17.85
CA ARG A 92 6.35 -3.47 17.30
C ARG A 92 7.40 -2.41 17.65
N ASP A 93 8.09 -2.61 18.75
CA ASP A 93 9.11 -1.67 19.25
C ASP A 93 10.26 -1.44 18.24
N ASP A 94 10.54 -2.43 17.41
CA ASP A 94 11.60 -2.41 16.39
C ASP A 94 11.35 -1.40 15.26
N VAL A 95 10.08 -1.05 14.98
CA VAL A 95 9.73 -0.10 13.91
C VAL A 95 9.26 1.27 14.41
N GLN A 96 9.06 1.45 15.73
CA GLN A 96 8.57 2.72 16.28
C GLN A 96 9.49 3.90 15.94
N GLY A 97 10.78 3.77 16.22
CA GLY A 97 11.76 4.82 15.93
C GLY A 97 11.90 5.11 14.43
N TYR A 98 11.81 4.06 13.61
CA TYR A 98 11.83 4.19 12.15
C TYR A 98 10.60 4.94 11.64
N ALA A 99 9.39 4.48 12.02
CA ALA A 99 8.13 5.09 11.63
C ALA A 99 8.04 6.57 12.05
N ALA A 100 8.47 6.91 13.27
CA ALA A 100 8.48 8.28 13.76
C ALA A 100 9.42 9.19 12.96
N LYS A 101 10.57 8.66 12.50
CA LYS A 101 11.48 9.40 11.62
C LYS A 101 10.89 9.57 10.22
N THR A 102 10.43 8.47 9.61
CA THR A 102 9.92 8.45 8.24
C THR A 102 8.67 9.32 8.06
N VAL A 103 7.81 9.44 9.07
CA VAL A 103 6.61 10.30 8.98
C VAL A 103 6.92 11.78 9.20
N PHE A 104 8.05 12.10 9.82
CA PHE A 104 8.45 13.47 10.12
C PHE A 104 9.25 14.13 8.99
N GLU A 105 9.94 13.30 8.18
CA GLU A 105 10.66 13.70 6.96
C GLU A 105 9.72 13.81 5.76
#